data_AF-A0A8H6ERS6-F1
#
_entry.id   AF-A0A8H6ERS6-F1
#
_cell.length_a   1.000
_cell.length_b   1.000
_cell.length_c   1.000
_cell.angle_alpha   90.00
_cell.angle_beta   90.00
_cell.angle_gamma   90.00
#
_symmetry.space_group_name_H-M   'P 1'
#
loop_
_entity.id
_entity.type
_entity.pdbx_description
1 polymer ?
#
loop_
_entity_poly.entity_id
_entity_poly.type
_entity_poly.pdbx_seq_one_letter_code
_entity_poly.pdbx_strand_id
1 'polypeptide(L)'
;MSSLFGENRPKEMYLQLKAQEEPKVNEKLLKTALIRRGAEAVRRLFKLKECEPYMNILYLKGYIGDEDHERMKIQKKLIEVELSEVAMEAESYKKGWSQQLFPVCQETTMNEALRRRLNAIKSREEKLGKEWTVEEINVGINK
;
A
#
# COMPACT_ATOMS: atom_id res chain seq x y z
N MET A 1 -2.51 -17.52 -14.48
CA MET A 1 -3.40 -16.51 -13.88
C MET A 1 -2.61 -15.25 -13.55
N SER A 2 -3.09 -14.07 -13.96
CA SER A 2 -2.46 -12.79 -13.60
C SER A 2 -2.74 -12.44 -12.14
N SER A 3 -1.77 -11.85 -11.45
CA SER A 3 -1.97 -11.28 -10.11
C SER A 3 -3.03 -10.16 -10.15
N LEU A 4 -3.85 -10.04 -9.08
CA LEU A 4 -4.85 -8.97 -8.96
C LEU A 4 -4.17 -7.61 -8.71
N PHE A 5 -3.07 -7.62 -7.98
CA PHE A 5 -2.22 -6.45 -7.77
C PHE A 5 -1.07 -6.46 -8.77
N GLY A 6 -0.66 -5.26 -9.20
CA GLY A 6 0.56 -5.08 -9.98
C GLY A 6 1.84 -5.41 -9.19
N GLU A 7 2.97 -5.19 -9.84
CA GLU A 7 4.32 -5.42 -9.30
C GLU A 7 4.49 -4.88 -7.88
N ASN A 8 5.22 -5.63 -7.04
CA ASN A 8 5.49 -5.25 -5.67
C ASN A 8 6.87 -4.61 -5.55
N ARG A 9 6.99 -3.40 -6.09
CA ARG A 9 8.25 -2.64 -6.07
C ARG A 9 8.88 -2.51 -4.68
N PRO A 10 8.14 -2.19 -3.60
CA PRO A 10 8.73 -2.12 -2.26
C PRO A 10 9.33 -3.45 -1.78
N LYS A 11 8.67 -4.57 -2.08
CA LYS A 11 9.21 -5.91 -1.78
C LYS A 11 10.48 -6.17 -2.58
N GLU A 12 10.45 -5.92 -3.88
CA GLU A 12 11.60 -6.11 -4.77
C GLU A 12 12.79 -5.26 -4.34
N MET A 13 12.57 -3.97 -4.05
CA MET A 13 13.60 -3.07 -3.55
C MET A 13 14.19 -3.54 -2.22
N TYR A 14 13.36 -4.01 -1.28
CA TYR A 14 13.86 -4.57 -0.02
C TYR A 14 14.74 -5.79 -0.26
N LEU A 15 14.31 -6.72 -1.11
CA LEU A 15 15.07 -7.93 -1.44
C LEU A 15 16.39 -7.60 -2.13
N GLN A 16 16.39 -6.64 -3.07
CA GLN A 16 17.59 -6.15 -3.74
C GLN A 16 18.56 -5.52 -2.73
N LEU A 17 18.08 -4.63 -1.86
CA LEU A 17 18.91 -4.02 -0.81
C LEU A 17 19.46 -5.06 0.17
N LYS A 18 18.68 -6.11 0.48
CA LYS A 18 19.12 -7.18 1.37
C LYS A 18 20.18 -8.09 0.72
N ALA A 19 20.09 -8.31 -0.59
CA ALA A 19 21.04 -9.10 -1.35
C ALA A 19 22.32 -8.34 -1.74
N GLN A 20 22.34 -7.01 -1.60
CA GLN A 20 23.49 -6.19 -1.92
C GLN A 20 24.60 -6.36 -0.87
N GLU A 21 25.72 -6.96 -1.28
CA GLU A 21 26.90 -7.16 -0.43
C GLU A 21 27.84 -5.95 -0.42
N GLU A 22 28.03 -5.31 -1.59
CA GLU A 22 28.90 -4.13 -1.75
C GLU A 22 28.20 -2.97 -2.49
N PRO A 23 28.21 -1.73 -1.94
CA PRO A 23 28.58 -1.39 -0.57
C PRO A 23 27.60 -1.98 0.45
N LYS A 24 28.09 -2.34 1.64
CA LYS A 24 27.26 -2.87 2.73
C LYS A 24 26.14 -1.89 3.06
N VAL A 25 24.90 -2.34 2.91
CA VAL A 25 23.73 -1.51 3.15
C VAL A 25 23.57 -1.21 4.64
N ASN A 26 23.28 0.05 4.97
CA ASN A 26 23.04 0.47 6.34
C ASN A 26 21.78 -0.21 6.90
N GLU A 27 21.87 -0.76 8.12
CA GLU A 27 20.75 -1.40 8.80
C GLU A 27 19.54 -0.47 8.95
N LYS A 28 19.75 0.84 9.17
CA LYS A 28 18.65 1.82 9.23
C LYS A 28 17.87 1.86 7.91
N LEU A 29 18.57 1.80 6.78
CA LEU A 29 17.94 1.81 5.46
C LEU A 29 17.15 0.52 5.22
N LEU A 30 17.70 -0.63 5.61
CA LEU A 30 17.00 -1.92 5.52
C LEU A 30 15.72 -1.93 6.37
N LYS A 31 15.76 -1.40 7.61
CA LYS A 31 14.58 -1.25 8.46
C LYS A 31 13.53 -0.34 7.83
N THR A 32 13.94 0.79 7.25
CA THR A 32 13.02 1.69 6.54
C THR A 32 12.40 1.00 5.31
N ALA A 33 13.20 0.27 4.53
CA ALA A 33 12.71 -0.50 3.39
C ALA A 33 11.71 -1.60 3.82
N LEU A 34 11.96 -2.27 4.95
CA LEU A 34 11.02 -3.25 5.52
C LEU A 34 9.70 -2.59 5.92
N ILE A 35 9.73 -1.41 6.55
CA ILE A 35 8.51 -0.65 6.89
C ILE A 35 7.72 -0.30 5.62
N ARG A 36 8.40 0.12 4.54
CA ARG A 36 7.76 0.41 3.24
C ARG A 36 7.13 -0.84 2.63
N ARG A 37 7.82 -1.98 2.67
CA ARG A 37 7.27 -3.28 2.25
C ARG A 37 6.03 -3.65 3.06
N GLY A 38 6.10 -3.56 4.39
CA GLY A 38 4.98 -3.82 5.29
C GLY A 38 3.79 -2.89 5.06
N ALA A 39 4.04 -1.59 4.84
CA ALA A 39 2.99 -0.61 4.54
C ALA A 39 2.23 -0.95 3.25
N GLU A 40 2.94 -1.34 2.18
CA GLU A 40 2.28 -1.73 0.93
C GLU A 40 1.52 -3.06 1.05
N ALA A 41 2.01 -4.02 1.83
CA ALA A 41 1.26 -5.24 2.16
C ALA A 41 -0.04 -4.92 2.94
N VAL A 42 0.03 -4.04 3.95
CA VAL A 42 -1.14 -3.57 4.72
C VAL A 42 -2.13 -2.82 3.82
N ARG A 43 -1.64 -1.97 2.92
CA ARG A 43 -2.47 -1.27 1.92
C ARG A 43 -3.25 -2.24 1.04
N ARG A 44 -2.58 -3.27 0.51
CA ARG A 44 -3.20 -4.31 -0.33
C ARG A 44 -4.23 -5.11 0.47
N LEU A 45 -3.93 -5.44 1.73
CA LEU A 45 -4.86 -6.12 2.63
C LEU A 45 -6.14 -5.30 2.84
N PHE A 46 -6.02 -4.01 3.16
CA PHE A 46 -7.19 -3.16 3.33
C PHE A 46 -8.03 -3.08 2.05
N LYS A 47 -7.38 -3.01 0.88
CA LYS A 47 -8.10 -2.97 -0.38
C LYS A 47 -8.88 -4.25 -0.64
N LEU A 48 -8.28 -5.42 -0.37
CA LEU A 48 -9.00 -6.69 -0.47
C LEU A 48 -10.17 -6.77 0.50
N LYS A 49 -9.97 -6.41 1.78
CA LYS A 49 -11.03 -6.44 2.79
C LYS A 49 -12.20 -5.54 2.43
N GLU A 50 -11.92 -4.36 1.88
CA GLU A 50 -12.94 -3.43 1.40
C GLU A 50 -13.71 -4.02 0.19
N CYS A 51 -13.02 -4.67 -0.75
CA CYS A 51 -13.62 -5.21 -1.96
C CYS A 51 -14.34 -6.56 -1.77
N GLU A 52 -13.93 -7.38 -0.80
CA GLU A 52 -14.43 -8.73 -0.54
C GLU A 52 -15.97 -8.84 -0.47
N PRO A 53 -16.71 -8.02 0.31
CA PRO A 53 -18.17 -8.11 0.34
C PRO A 53 -18.81 -7.82 -1.02
N TYR A 54 -18.30 -6.85 -1.77
CA TYR A 54 -18.84 -6.50 -3.09
C TYR A 54 -18.60 -7.61 -4.11
N MET A 55 -17.39 -8.20 -4.10
CA MET A 55 -17.05 -9.32 -4.99
C MET A 55 -17.91 -10.54 -4.70
N ASN A 56 -18.20 -10.83 -3.44
CA ASN A 56 -19.09 -11.94 -3.06
C ASN A 56 -20.53 -11.71 -3.55
N ILE A 57 -21.05 -10.49 -3.45
CA ILE A 57 -22.38 -10.15 -3.99
C ILE A 57 -22.42 -10.34 -5.51
N LEU A 58 -21.39 -9.88 -6.23
CA LEU A 58 -21.33 -10.01 -7.68
C LEU A 58 -21.17 -11.47 -8.12
N TYR A 59 -20.42 -12.27 -7.36
CA TYR A 59 -20.28 -13.71 -7.56
C TYR A 59 -21.61 -14.45 -7.38
N LEU A 60 -22.33 -14.20 -6.28
CA LEU A 60 -23.64 -14.82 -6.02
C LEU A 60 -24.70 -14.46 -7.09
N LYS A 61 -24.57 -13.28 -7.71
CA LYS A 61 -25.43 -12.85 -8.82
C LYS A 61 -25.01 -13.43 -10.18
N GLY A 62 -23.90 -14.16 -10.25
CA GLY A 62 -23.38 -14.72 -11.51
C GLY A 62 -22.71 -13.71 -12.44
N TYR A 63 -22.38 -12.50 -11.96
CA TYR A 63 -21.68 -11.49 -12.76
C TYR A 63 -20.16 -11.68 -12.81
N ILE A 64 -19.62 -12.55 -11.95
CA ILE A 64 -18.19 -12.87 -11.87
C ILE A 64 -18.04 -14.38 -11.95
N GLY A 65 -17.06 -14.85 -12.73
CA GLY A 65 -16.75 -16.28 -12.86
C GLY A 65 -16.01 -16.85 -11.65
N ASP A 66 -16.04 -18.19 -11.54
CA ASP A 66 -15.36 -18.91 -10.46
C ASP A 66 -13.86 -18.61 -10.40
N GLU A 67 -13.21 -18.48 -11.57
CA GLU A 67 -11.78 -18.18 -11.66
C GLU A 67 -11.39 -16.86 -10.96
N ASP A 68 -12.21 -15.81 -11.09
CA ASP A 68 -11.95 -14.52 -10.47
C ASP A 68 -12.21 -14.53 -8.96
N HIS A 69 -13.22 -15.31 -8.53
CA HIS A 69 -13.49 -15.54 -7.11
C HIS A 69 -12.35 -16.30 -6.43
N GLU A 70 -11.87 -17.36 -7.06
CA GLU A 70 -10.71 -18.13 -6.60
C GLU A 70 -9.44 -17.28 -6.60
N ARG A 71 -9.22 -16.48 -7.64
CA ARG A 71 -8.10 -15.55 -7.70
C ARG A 71 -8.08 -14.60 -6.51
N MET A 72 -9.22 -14.03 -6.13
CA MET A 72 -9.32 -13.16 -4.95
C MET A 72 -8.92 -13.91 -3.66
N LYS A 73 -9.38 -15.16 -3.48
CA LYS A 73 -9.02 -15.99 -2.32
C LYS A 73 -7.52 -16.28 -2.27
N ILE A 74 -6.91 -16.62 -3.43
CA ILE A 74 -5.48 -16.87 -3.54
C ILE A 74 -4.69 -15.61 -3.17
N GLN A 75 -5.10 -14.45 -3.69
CA GLN A 75 -4.43 -13.17 -3.41
C GLN A 75 -4.49 -12.78 -1.93
N LYS A 76 -5.61 -13.05 -1.26
CA LYS A 76 -5.74 -12.86 0.20
C LYS A 76 -4.70 -13.69 0.96
N LYS A 77 -4.58 -14.98 0.63
CA LYS A 77 -3.57 -15.88 1.23
C LYS A 77 -2.14 -15.41 0.95
N LEU A 78 -1.85 -14.97 -0.28
CA LEU A 78 -0.51 -14.46 -0.64
C LEU A 78 -0.11 -13.25 0.21
N ILE A 79 -1.05 -12.35 0.48
CA ILE A 79 -0.80 -11.18 1.34
C ILE A 79 -0.64 -11.58 2.81
N GLU A 80 -1.40 -12.55 3.31
CA GLU A 80 -1.22 -13.10 4.66
C GLU A 80 0.17 -13.72 4.83
N VAL A 81 0.63 -14.48 3.84
CA VAL A 81 1.99 -15.01 3.79
C VAL A 81 3.02 -13.88 3.77
N GLU A 82 2.82 -12.86 2.93
CA GLU A 82 3.74 -11.72 2.87
C GLU A 82 3.82 -10.95 4.19
N LEU A 83 2.70 -10.76 4.90
CA LEU A 83 2.69 -10.14 6.22
C LEU A 83 3.43 -11.01 7.25
N SER A 84 3.26 -12.33 7.19
CA SER A 84 4.01 -13.26 8.04
C SER A 84 5.52 -13.19 7.78
N GLU A 85 5.94 -13.15 6.50
CA GLU A 85 7.35 -12.94 6.13
C GLU A 85 7.91 -11.63 6.69
N VAL A 86 7.15 -10.53 6.59
CA VAL A 86 7.55 -9.23 7.15
C VAL A 86 7.66 -9.29 8.67
N ALA A 87 6.77 -10.01 9.36
CA ALA A 87 6.84 -10.20 10.80
C ALA A 87 8.10 -10.97 11.20
N MET A 88 8.41 -12.06 10.51
CA MET A 88 9.61 -12.86 10.75
C MET A 88 10.89 -12.06 10.49
N GLU A 89 10.93 -11.27 9.42
CA GLU A 89 12.04 -10.36 9.11
C GLU A 89 12.21 -9.31 10.19
N ALA A 90 11.13 -8.68 10.65
CA ALA A 90 11.18 -7.71 11.75
C ALA A 90 11.75 -8.34 13.02
N GLU A 91 11.32 -9.55 13.35
CA GLU A 91 11.80 -10.29 14.51
C GLU A 91 13.30 -10.61 14.42
N SER A 92 13.82 -10.85 13.20
CA SER A 92 15.25 -11.10 12.95
C SER A 92 16.13 -9.87 13.22
N TYR A 93 15.61 -8.65 13.04
CA TYR A 93 16.33 -7.42 13.36
C TYR A 93 16.33 -7.12 14.86
N LYS A 94 15.17 -7.31 15.52
CA LYS A 94 15.03 -7.08 16.96
C LYS A 94 13.82 -7.85 17.45
N LYS A 95 14.04 -8.69 18.47
CA LYS A 95 12.97 -9.42 19.16
C LYS A 95 11.88 -8.47 19.67
N GLY A 96 10.62 -8.78 19.36
CA GLY A 96 9.42 -8.00 19.70
C GLY A 96 9.16 -6.81 18.78
N TRP A 97 9.98 -6.55 17.76
CA TRP A 97 9.77 -5.41 16.87
C TRP A 97 8.57 -5.60 15.94
N SER A 98 8.25 -6.85 15.58
CA SER A 98 7.09 -7.20 14.76
C SER A 98 5.78 -6.60 15.29
N GLN A 99 5.56 -6.63 16.61
CA GLN A 99 4.37 -6.07 17.26
C GLN A 99 4.25 -4.55 17.12
N GLN A 100 5.39 -3.85 17.12
CA GLN A 100 5.43 -2.39 16.97
C GLN A 100 5.44 -1.96 15.50
N LEU A 101 5.92 -2.81 14.60
CA LEU A 101 6.07 -2.51 13.18
C LEU A 101 4.72 -2.39 12.47
N PHE A 102 3.77 -3.29 12.69
CA PHE A 102 2.49 -3.25 11.97
C PHE A 102 1.62 -2.01 12.26
N PRO A 103 1.49 -1.53 13.52
CA PRO A 103 0.86 -0.24 13.78
C PRO A 103 1.50 0.91 12.99
N VAL A 104 2.83 0.97 12.96
CA VAL A 104 3.57 1.99 12.19
C VAL A 104 3.34 1.84 10.69
N CYS A 105 3.30 0.62 10.15
CA CYS A 105 2.97 0.37 8.74
C CYS A 105 1.54 0.83 8.40
N GLN A 106 0.58 0.60 9.30
CA GLN A 106 -0.80 1.06 9.14
C GLN A 106 -0.88 2.60 9.14
N GLU A 107 -0.24 3.26 10.10
CA GLU A 107 -0.17 4.72 10.16
C GLU A 107 0.50 5.31 8.93
N THR A 108 1.60 4.70 8.47
CA THR A 108 2.31 5.11 7.25
C THR A 108 1.39 5.01 6.03
N THR A 109 0.66 3.91 5.90
CA THR A 109 -0.31 3.68 4.82
C THR A 109 -1.41 4.73 4.81
N MET A 110 -1.99 5.02 5.98
CA MET A 110 -3.03 6.03 6.15
C MET A 110 -2.50 7.43 5.83
N ASN A 111 -1.29 7.77 6.31
CA ASN A 111 -0.66 9.06 6.06
C ASN A 111 -0.40 9.28 4.56
N GLU A 112 0.12 8.27 3.86
CA GLU A 112 0.32 8.33 2.42
C GLU A 112 -1.00 8.51 1.66
N ALA A 113 -2.04 7.77 2.04
CA ALA A 113 -3.36 7.91 1.43
C ALA A 113 -3.92 9.32 1.60
N LEU A 114 -3.78 9.91 2.80
CA LEU A 114 -4.20 11.28 3.08
C LEU A 114 -3.41 12.30 2.25
N ARG A 115 -2.08 12.19 2.20
CA ARG A 115 -1.23 13.08 1.39
C ARG A 115 -1.58 13.00 -0.10
N ARG A 116 -1.81 11.80 -0.63
CA ARG A 116 -2.25 11.61 -2.03
C ARG A 116 -3.57 12.33 -2.31
N ARG A 117 -4.55 12.22 -1.40
CA ARG A 117 -5.84 12.92 -1.53
C ARG A 117 -5.68 14.43 -1.47
N LEU A 118 -4.89 14.96 -0.53
CA LEU A 118 -4.63 16.39 -0.41
C LEU A 118 -3.98 16.97 -1.67
N ASN A 119 -2.97 16.26 -2.20
CA ASN A 119 -2.30 16.68 -3.44
C ASN A 119 -3.24 16.61 -4.65
N ALA A 120 -4.13 15.61 -4.70
CA ALA A 120 -5.14 15.50 -5.75
C ALA A 120 -6.15 16.66 -5.72
N ILE A 121 -6.51 17.17 -4.54
CA ILE A 121 -7.39 18.35 -4.41
C ILE A 121 -6.73 19.57 -5.04
N LYS A 122 -5.46 19.86 -4.73
CA LYS A 122 -4.71 20.98 -5.34
C LYS A 122 -4.64 20.88 -6.86
N SER A 123 -4.35 19.68 -7.39
CA SER A 123 -4.33 19.47 -8.83
C SER A 123 -5.72 19.61 -9.47
N ARG A 124 -6.78 19.23 -8.75
CA ARG A 124 -8.15 19.36 -9.22
C ARG A 124 -8.61 20.81 -9.24
N GLU A 125 -8.21 21.61 -8.25
CA GLU A 125 -8.46 23.05 -8.18
C GLU A 125 -7.91 23.75 -9.42
N GLU A 126 -6.65 23.50 -9.80
CA GLU A 126 -6.04 24.07 -11.00
C GLU A 126 -6.80 23.70 -12.29
N LYS A 127 -7.21 22.43 -12.41
CA LYS A 127 -7.97 21.95 -13.57
C LYS A 127 -9.34 22.61 -13.66
N LEU A 128 -10.08 22.62 -12.56
CA LEU A 128 -11.42 23.19 -12.50
C LEU A 128 -11.40 24.72 -12.68
N GLY A 129 -10.40 25.41 -12.15
CA GLY A 129 -10.24 26.86 -12.36
C GLY A 129 -10.12 27.22 -13.84
N LYS A 130 -9.32 26.45 -14.61
CA LYS A 130 -9.21 26.61 -16.07
C LYS A 130 -10.51 26.27 -16.79
N GLU A 131 -11.16 25.17 -16.41
CA GLU A 131 -12.38 24.68 -17.07
C GLU A 131 -13.60 25.59 -16.83
N TRP A 132 -13.70 26.15 -15.62
CA TRP A 132 -14.83 27.00 -15.21
C TRP A 132 -14.54 28.50 -15.35
N THR A 133 -13.40 28.89 -15.93
CA THR A 133 -12.99 30.30 -16.13
C THR A 133 -13.08 31.13 -14.85
N VAL A 134 -12.82 30.52 -13.70
CA VAL A 134 -12.84 31.22 -12.42
C VAL A 134 -11.55 32.03 -12.34
N GLU A 135 -11.66 33.35 -12.36
CA GLU A 135 -10.52 34.22 -12.03
C GLU A 135 -10.02 33.84 -10.63
N GLU A 136 -8.70 33.78 -10.44
CA GLU A 136 -8.12 33.43 -9.14
C GLU A 136 -8.69 34.35 -8.06
N ILE A 137 -9.63 33.82 -7.25
CA ILE A 137 -10.14 34.54 -6.10
C ILE A 137 -8.98 34.55 -5.12
N ASN A 138 -8.25 35.66 -5.12
CA ASN A 138 -7.13 35.92 -4.22
C ASN A 138 -7.71 36.17 -2.82
N VAL A 139 -8.23 35.10 -2.19
CA VAL A 139 -8.63 35.11 -0.79
C VAL A 139 -7.31 35.14 -0.04
N GLY A 140 -6.83 36.35 0.23
CA GLY A 140 -5.66 36.62 1.03
C GLY A 140 -5.84 36.03 2.43
N ILE A 141 -5.48 34.76 2.58
CA ILE A 141 -5.22 34.18 3.89
C ILE A 141 -3.81 34.65 4.23
N ASN A 142 -3.76 35.79 4.95
CA ASN A 142 -2.54 36.31 5.56
C ASN A 142 -1.80 35.17 6.26
N LYS A 143 -0.54 34.99 5.86
CA LYS A 143 0.42 34.10 6.51
C LYS A 143 0.68 34.51 7.95
#